data_AF-S4RPS4-F1
#
_entry.id   AF-S4RPS4-F1
#
_cell.length_a   1.000
_cell.length_b   1.000
_cell.length_c   1.000
_cell.angle_alpha   90.00
_cell.angle_beta   90.00
_cell.angle_gamma   90.00
#
_symmetry.space_group_name_H-M   'P 1'
#
loop_
_entity.id
_entity.type
_entity.pdbx_description
1 polymer ?
#
loop_
_entity_poly.entity_id
_entity_poly.type
_entity_poly.pdbx_seq_one_letter_code
_entity_poly.pdbx_strand_id
1 'polypeptide(L)'
;QVFFRTPDDLPIAILQVDVEPQPPLVNEMFRFCQPELTILKKTIRLPAWHSFSGASRAEARAEQQLHVRCSDANILCKTSNSGASEPCDIFVKVSGSPSPHVTAFFVMIYT
;
A
#
# COMPACT_ATOMS: atom_id res chain seq x y z
N GLN A 1 -23.93 -11.91 3.41
CA GLN A 1 -25.35 -11.95 3.00
C GLN A 1 -26.18 -12.41 4.18
N VAL A 2 -27.30 -11.76 4.46
CA VAL A 2 -28.21 -12.08 5.57
C VAL A 2 -29.56 -12.50 4.99
N PHE A 3 -30.09 -13.62 5.46
CA PHE A 3 -31.38 -14.14 5.05
C PHE A 3 -32.40 -13.88 6.16
N PHE A 4 -33.49 -13.21 5.82
CA PHE A 4 -34.65 -13.07 6.69
C PHE A 4 -35.61 -14.20 6.36
N ARG A 5 -35.96 -15.00 7.36
CA ARG A 5 -36.78 -16.19 7.19
C ARG A 5 -38.03 -16.14 8.05
N THR A 6 -39.09 -16.82 7.62
CA THR A 6 -40.27 -17.11 8.44
C THR A 6 -39.91 -18.07 9.59
N PRO A 7 -40.78 -18.24 10.59
CA PRO A 7 -40.63 -19.31 11.59
C PRO A 7 -40.48 -20.71 10.98
N ASP A 8 -41.07 -20.93 9.79
CA ASP A 8 -40.98 -22.17 9.02
C ASP A 8 -39.73 -22.27 8.12
N ASP A 9 -38.72 -21.42 8.35
CA ASP A 9 -37.44 -21.35 7.63
C ASP A 9 -37.55 -20.96 6.13
N LEU A 10 -38.68 -20.38 5.71
CA LEU A 10 -38.89 -19.91 4.34
C LEU A 10 -38.29 -18.50 4.16
N PRO A 11 -37.42 -18.27 3.15
CA PRO A 11 -36.81 -16.95 2.94
C PRO A 11 -37.85 -15.91 2.48
N ILE A 12 -37.90 -14.78 3.19
CA ILE A 12 -38.79 -13.64 2.90
C ILE A 12 -38.00 -12.52 2.18
N ALA A 13 -36.76 -12.31 2.60
CA ALA A 13 -35.89 -11.29 2.01
C ALA A 13 -34.42 -11.67 2.17
N ILE A 14 -33.61 -11.12 1.28
CA ILE A 14 -32.17 -11.35 1.25
C ILE A 14 -31.49 -9.98 1.23
N LEU A 15 -30.66 -9.71 2.24
CA LEU A 15 -29.77 -8.56 2.24
C LEU A 15 -28.37 -9.01 1.78
N GLN A 16 -27.99 -8.58 0.59
CA GLN A 16 -26.64 -8.74 0.08
C GLN A 16 -25.89 -7.42 0.23
N VAL A 17 -24.81 -7.46 1.02
CA VAL A 17 -23.88 -6.34 1.16
C VAL A 17 -22.63 -6.75 0.40
N ASP A 18 -22.28 -5.96 -0.61
CA ASP A 18 -21.01 -6.07 -1.29
C ASP A 18 -20.06 -5.01 -0.70
N VAL A 19 -18.88 -5.44 -0.28
CA VAL A 19 -17.89 -4.56 0.34
C VAL A 19 -16.63 -4.67 -0.51
N GLU A 20 -16.37 -3.64 -1.30
CA GLU A 20 -15.07 -3.49 -1.94
C GLU A 20 -14.10 -2.86 -0.93
N PRO A 21 -13.09 -3.60 -0.45
CA PRO A 21 -12.08 -3.03 0.43
C PRO A 21 -11.26 -2.01 -0.37
N GLN A 22 -11.38 -0.73 -0.01
CA GLN A 22 -10.48 0.28 -0.56
C GLN A 22 -9.08 0.05 0.03
N PRO A 23 -8.04 -0.14 -0.80
CA PRO A 23 -6.69 -0.31 -0.27
C PRO A 23 -6.26 0.96 0.45
N PRO A 24 -5.42 0.86 1.50
CA PRO A 24 -4.90 2.02 2.19
C PRO A 24 -4.11 2.90 1.21
N LEU A 25 -4.64 4.09 0.95
CA LEU A 25 -4.07 5.07 0.02
C LEU A 25 -3.34 6.17 0.81
N VAL A 26 -2.06 6.37 0.51
CA VAL A 26 -1.27 7.48 1.06
C VAL A 26 -1.02 8.48 -0.06
N ASN A 27 -1.59 9.68 0.06
CA ASN A 27 -1.39 10.78 -0.89
C ASN A 27 -0.61 11.92 -0.21
N GLU A 28 0.67 12.05 -0.53
CA GLU A 28 1.58 13.01 0.09
C GLU A 28 2.19 13.91 -0.98
N MET A 29 2.28 15.22 -0.70
CA MET A 29 2.86 16.21 -1.61
C MET A 29 4.09 16.86 -0.97
N PHE A 30 5.24 16.79 -1.65
CA PHE A 30 6.48 17.45 -1.22
C PHE A 30 6.76 18.67 -2.10
N ARG A 31 7.09 19.80 -1.47
CA ARG A 31 7.46 21.05 -2.17
C ARG A 31 8.92 21.37 -1.93
N PHE A 32 9.61 21.77 -3.00
CA PHE A 32 11.02 22.11 -2.99
C PHE A 32 11.22 23.54 -3.50
N CYS A 33 12.11 24.30 -2.85
CA CYS A 33 12.58 25.59 -3.34
C CYS A 33 13.98 25.38 -3.94
N GLN A 34 14.21 25.87 -5.17
CA GLN A 34 15.43 25.59 -5.96
C GLN A 34 15.70 24.07 -6.12
N PRO A 35 14.74 23.33 -6.70
CA PRO A 35 14.80 21.88 -6.77
C PRO A 35 15.94 21.33 -7.64
N GLU A 36 16.56 22.13 -8.51
CA GLU A 36 17.49 21.69 -9.56
C GLU A 36 18.69 20.86 -9.05
N LEU A 37 19.06 21.04 -7.77
CA LEU A 37 20.19 20.37 -7.12
C LEU A 37 19.79 19.50 -5.93
N THR A 38 18.50 19.24 -5.76
CA THR A 38 17.96 18.55 -4.58
C THR A 38 17.63 17.09 -4.88
N ILE A 39 17.65 16.27 -3.82
CA ILE A 39 17.18 14.89 -3.88
C ILE A 39 16.22 14.69 -2.72
N LEU A 40 14.97 14.31 -3.02
CA LEU A 40 14.06 13.81 -1.99
C LEU A 40 14.52 12.40 -1.60
N LYS A 41 14.74 12.18 -0.31
CA LYS A 41 14.84 10.85 0.28
C LYS A 41 13.73 10.72 1.30
N LYS A 42 12.81 9.79 1.08
CA LYS A 42 11.69 9.52 1.98
C LYS A 42 11.69 8.05 2.38
N THR A 43 11.49 7.80 3.66
CA THR A 43 11.17 6.47 4.17
C THR A 43 9.68 6.42 4.47
N ILE A 44 9.00 5.42 3.91
CA ILE A 44 7.60 5.11 4.15
C ILE A 44 7.58 3.82 4.97
N ARG A 45 7.10 3.91 6.21
CA ARG A 45 6.99 2.76 7.09
C ARG A 45 5.67 2.06 6.88
N LEU A 46 5.72 0.80 6.50
CA LEU A 46 4.53 -0.05 6.39
C LEU A 46 4.22 -0.68 7.75
N PRO A 47 2.93 -0.81 8.12
CA PRO A 47 2.54 -1.72 9.18
C PRO A 47 2.92 -3.16 8.84
N ALA A 48 2.93 -4.03 9.84
CA ALA A 48 3.32 -5.41 9.64
C ALA A 48 2.40 -6.11 8.63
N TRP A 49 2.97 -6.92 7.74
CA TRP A 49 2.27 -7.41 6.53
C TRP A 49 0.99 -8.22 6.83
N HIS A 50 0.98 -8.95 7.95
CA HIS A 50 -0.20 -9.66 8.46
C HIS A 50 -1.39 -8.75 8.82
N SER A 51 -1.20 -7.42 8.86
CA SER A 51 -2.27 -6.43 9.03
C SER A 51 -2.89 -6.00 7.70
N PHE A 52 -2.22 -6.21 6.56
CA PHE A 52 -2.73 -5.85 5.24
C PHE A 52 -3.48 -7.00 4.56
N SER A 53 -2.96 -8.21 4.71
CA SER A 53 -3.62 -9.41 4.26
C SER A 53 -4.50 -9.90 5.40
N GLY A 54 -5.82 -9.99 5.21
CA GLY A 54 -6.71 -10.72 6.11
C GLY A 54 -6.40 -12.23 6.20
N ALA A 55 -5.24 -12.67 5.71
CA ALA A 55 -4.73 -14.03 5.76
C ALA A 55 -4.48 -14.48 7.21
N SER A 56 -4.82 -15.75 7.45
CA SER A 56 -4.67 -16.36 8.77
C SER A 56 -3.19 -16.39 9.19
N ARG A 57 -2.94 -16.31 10.50
CA ARG A 57 -1.60 -16.34 11.14
C ARG A 57 -0.72 -17.53 10.73
N ALA A 58 -1.28 -18.53 10.05
CA ALA A 58 -0.59 -19.71 9.53
C ALA A 58 0.13 -19.46 8.18
N GLU A 59 -0.36 -18.55 7.34
CA GLU A 59 0.26 -18.21 6.03
C GLU A 59 1.35 -17.13 6.18
N ALA A 60 1.33 -16.39 7.28
CA ALA A 60 2.30 -15.34 7.62
C ALA A 60 3.73 -15.85 7.94
N ARG A 61 3.97 -17.17 7.87
CA ARG A 61 5.29 -17.79 8.12
C ARG A 61 6.12 -18.03 6.87
N ALA A 62 5.54 -17.94 5.67
CA ALA A 62 6.36 -17.83 4.48
C ALA A 62 7.01 -16.44 4.51
N GLU A 63 8.33 -16.36 4.34
CA GLU A 63 9.04 -15.10 4.13
C GLU A 63 8.46 -14.44 2.86
N GLN A 64 7.37 -13.68 3.00
CA GLN A 64 6.75 -12.98 1.90
C GLN A 64 7.71 -11.86 1.49
N GLN A 65 8.39 -12.09 0.36
CA GLN A 65 9.33 -11.13 -0.18
C GLN A 65 8.53 -9.92 -0.70
N LEU A 66 8.64 -8.79 0.00
CA LEU A 66 7.98 -7.58 -0.41
C LEU A 66 8.70 -6.92 -1.58
N HIS A 67 7.96 -6.75 -2.67
CA HIS A 67 8.40 -6.09 -3.87
C HIS A 67 7.81 -4.68 -3.96
N VAL A 68 8.62 -3.74 -4.45
CA VAL A 68 8.21 -2.36 -4.71
C VAL A 68 8.48 -2.01 -6.15
N ARG A 69 7.53 -1.34 -6.79
CA ARG A 69 7.68 -0.75 -8.12
C ARG A 69 7.20 0.68 -8.12
N CYS A 70 7.88 1.52 -8.89
CA CYS A 70 7.46 2.89 -9.15
C CYS A 70 6.92 2.99 -10.58
N SER A 71 5.93 3.86 -10.80
CA SER A 71 5.44 4.17 -12.15
C SER A 71 6.48 4.93 -12.99
N ASP A 72 7.42 5.63 -12.35
CA ASP A 72 8.53 6.33 -13.00
C ASP A 72 9.83 5.54 -12.81
N ALA A 73 10.46 5.14 -13.92
CA ALA A 73 11.70 4.37 -13.93
C ALA A 73 12.93 5.15 -13.42
N ASN A 74 12.86 6.48 -13.37
CA ASN A 74 13.93 7.33 -12.86
C ASN A 74 13.92 7.47 -11.33
N ILE A 75 12.84 7.00 -10.68
CA ILE A 75 12.69 7.02 -9.23
C ILE A 75 13.19 5.70 -8.65
N LEU A 76 14.11 5.81 -7.70
CA LEU A 76 14.64 4.64 -7.02
C LEU A 76 13.76 4.30 -5.82
N CYS A 77 13.19 3.09 -5.84
CA CYS A 77 12.43 2.51 -4.73
C CYS A 77 13.13 1.25 -4.24
N LYS A 78 13.28 1.09 -2.93
CA LYS A 78 13.85 -0.11 -2.31
C LYS A 78 13.09 -0.48 -1.05
N THR A 79 12.82 -1.77 -0.87
CA THR A 79 12.30 -2.31 0.39
C THR A 79 13.46 -2.74 1.29
N SER A 80 13.35 -2.52 2.60
CA SER A 80 14.12 -3.28 3.59
C SER A 80 13.20 -4.36 4.17
N ASN A 81 13.33 -5.58 3.66
CA ASN A 81 12.64 -6.72 4.25
C ASN A 81 13.42 -7.20 5.48
N SER A 82 12.90 -6.94 6.69
CA SER A 82 13.46 -7.45 7.94
C SER A 82 12.53 -8.50 8.57
N GLY A 83 12.16 -9.51 7.78
CA GLY A 83 11.42 -10.67 8.29
C GLY A 83 9.94 -10.43 8.62
N ALA A 84 9.20 -11.52 8.81
CA ALA A 84 7.72 -11.53 8.81
C ALA A 84 7.04 -10.78 9.98
N SER A 85 7.78 -10.37 11.00
CA SER A 85 7.23 -9.76 12.22
C SER A 85 7.59 -8.29 12.42
N GLU A 86 8.50 -7.73 11.61
CA GLU A 86 8.92 -6.35 11.75
C GLU A 86 8.22 -5.43 10.73
N PRO A 87 7.98 -4.15 11.06
CA PRO A 87 7.50 -3.18 10.09
C PRO A 87 8.51 -3.00 8.96
N CYS A 88 8.03 -3.14 7.72
CA CYS A 88 8.87 -2.98 6.52
C CYS A 88 8.97 -1.50 6.13
N ASP A 89 10.18 -1.02 5.87
CA ASP A 89 10.41 0.33 5.39
C ASP A 89 10.64 0.34 3.87
N ILE A 90 10.00 1.28 3.17
CA ILE A 90 10.23 1.59 1.76
C ILE A 90 11.02 2.89 1.66
N PHE A 91 12.15 2.83 0.97
CA PHE A 91 12.96 3.99 0.65
C PHE A 91 12.62 4.48 -0.75
N VAL A 92 12.24 5.74 -0.87
CA VAL A 92 11.98 6.43 -2.13
C VAL A 92 13.02 7.54 -2.29
N LYS A 93 13.73 7.54 -3.42
CA LYS A 93 14.69 8.55 -3.80
C LYS A 93 14.31 9.17 -5.14
N VAL A 94 14.06 10.48 -5.15
CA VAL A 94 13.64 11.25 -6.33
C VAL A 94 14.62 12.39 -6.54
N SER A 95 15.13 12.54 -7.75
CA SER A 95 15.92 13.71 -8.14
C SER A 95 15.00 14.90 -8.36
N GLY A 96 15.40 16.08 -7.89
CA GLY A 96 14.68 17.31 -8.16
C GLY A 96 14.66 17.63 -9.65
N SER A 97 13.59 18.28 -10.09
CA SER A 97 13.39 18.73 -11.48
C SER A 97 13.52 20.25 -11.54
N PRO A 98 13.76 20.87 -12.71
CA PRO A 98 13.82 22.32 -12.84
C PRO A 98 12.53 23.00 -12.39
N SER A 99 12.62 24.15 -11.75
CA SER A 99 11.44 24.96 -11.44
C SER A 99 10.95 25.74 -12.67
N PRO A 100 9.63 25.87 -12.91
CA PRO A 100 8.52 25.24 -12.20
C PRO A 100 8.16 23.87 -12.81
N HIS A 101 8.26 22.80 -12.02
CA HIS A 101 7.86 21.46 -12.46
C HIS A 101 7.14 20.72 -11.35
N VAL A 102 6.11 19.95 -11.73
CA VAL A 102 5.35 19.09 -10.82
C VAL A 102 5.45 17.66 -11.35
N THR A 103 5.98 16.77 -10.52
CA THR A 103 6.09 15.34 -10.84
C THR A 103 5.18 14.55 -9.92
N ALA A 104 4.32 13.72 -10.51
CA ALA A 104 3.48 12.78 -9.78
C ALA A 104 3.87 11.35 -10.18
N PHE A 105 3.91 10.44 -9.21
CA PHE A 105 4.25 9.05 -9.43
C PHE A 105 3.51 8.17 -8.42
N PHE A 106 3.34 6.90 -8.77
CA PHE A 106 2.74 5.90 -7.92
C PHE A 106 3.80 4.91 -7.45
N VAL A 107 3.73 4.53 -6.18
CA VAL A 107 4.51 3.44 -5.61
C VAL A 107 3.58 2.28 -5.36
N MET A 108 3.81 1.17 -6.06
CA MET A 108 3.04 -0.07 -5.93
C MET A 108 3.83 -1.06 -5.07
N ILE A 109 3.12 -1.71 -4.15
CA ILE A 109 3.67 -2.67 -3.20
C ILE A 109 2.92 -3.99 -3.41
N TYR A 110 3.65 -5.08 -3.59
CA TYR A 110 3.08 -6.41 -3.80
C TYR A 110 4.00 -7.50 -3.24
N THR A 111 3.46 -8.70 -3.11
CA THR A 111 4.17 -9.93 -2.73
C THR A 111 4.17 -10.91 -3.87
#